data_AF-A0A3D9ITI0-F1
#
_entry.id   AF-A0A3D9ITI0-F1
#
_cell.length_a   1.000
_cell.length_b   1.000
_cell.length_c   1.000
_cell.angle_alpha   90.00
_cell.angle_beta   90.00
_cell.angle_gamma   90.00
#
_symmetry.space_group_name_H-M   'P 1'
#
loop_
_entity.id
_entity.type
_entity.pdbx_description
1 polymer ?
#
loop_
_entity_poly.entity_id
_entity_poly.type
_entity_poly.pdbx_seq_one_letter_code
_entity_poly.pdbx_strand_id
1 'polypeptide(L)'
;MVALCSRKDRLWRGKPTVAALYSRRNRLWGGKPTVVALYGRKNRLWGGKPTVVALYGRKNRLWGGKPTVVALYGRKNRLWGGKPTVVALYGRRNRLWRGTPLVVALCSRKDRLWRGKPTVAALYSRRNRLWGGKPTVVALYGRKNRLWGGKPTVVALYSRRNRLWGGKPTVAALYGRRNY
;
A
#
# COMPACT_ATOMS: atom_id res chain seq x y z
N MET A 1 18.34 6.58 -21.64
CA MET A 1 17.77 5.99 -20.39
C MET A 1 18.93 5.34 -19.64
N VAL A 2 19.18 5.68 -18.37
CA VAL A 2 20.39 5.23 -17.66
C VAL A 2 20.07 4.10 -16.66
N ALA A 3 20.99 3.14 -16.50
CA ALA A 3 20.98 2.18 -15.40
C ALA A 3 22.01 2.60 -14.35
N LEU A 4 21.59 2.76 -13.09
CA LEU A 4 22.47 3.13 -11.98
C LEU A 4 22.70 1.91 -11.08
N CYS A 5 23.96 1.55 -10.85
CA CYS A 5 24.35 0.48 -9.95
C CYS A 5 25.24 1.05 -8.82
N SER A 6 24.77 0.95 -7.57
CA SER A 6 25.51 1.45 -6.43
C SER A 6 25.15 0.70 -5.14
N ARG A 7 25.92 0.91 -4.07
CA ARG A 7 25.55 0.43 -2.73
C ARG A 7 24.41 1.26 -2.13
N LYS A 8 24.31 2.54 -2.48
CA LYS A 8 23.29 3.48 -1.99
C LYS A 8 23.02 4.56 -3.04
N ASP A 9 21.80 4.62 -3.54
CA ASP A 9 21.37 5.70 -4.43
C ASP A 9 20.48 6.71 -3.71
N ARG A 10 20.77 7.98 -3.94
CA ARG A 10 19.99 9.12 -3.44
C ARG A 10 19.73 10.07 -4.59
N LEU A 11 18.45 10.21 -4.97
CA LEU A 11 18.02 11.26 -5.89
C LEU A 11 17.24 12.30 -5.10
N TRP A 12 17.74 13.53 -5.14
CA TRP A 12 17.15 14.69 -4.50
C TRP A 12 16.59 15.61 -5.58
N ARG A 13 15.42 16.22 -5.30
CA ARG A 13 14.87 17.39 -6.00
C ARG A 13 15.24 17.44 -7.50
N GLY A 14 14.47 16.74 -8.33
CA GLY A 14 14.67 16.71 -9.78
C GLY A 14 13.62 15.88 -10.50
N LYS A 15 13.71 15.84 -11.84
CA LYS A 15 12.87 15.02 -12.73
C LYS A 15 13.71 14.00 -13.54
N PRO A 16 14.63 13.23 -12.92
CA PRO A 16 15.45 12.30 -13.69
C PRO A 16 14.58 11.16 -14.23
N THR A 17 14.92 10.72 -15.44
CA THR A 17 14.35 9.53 -16.07
C THR A 17 15.37 8.41 -16.02
N VAL A 18 15.08 7.37 -15.23
CA VAL A 18 15.99 6.26 -14.97
C VAL A 18 15.35 4.96 -15.43
N ALA A 19 16.07 4.18 -16.23
CA ALA A 19 15.58 2.87 -16.66
C ALA A 19 15.55 1.92 -15.47
N ALA A 20 16.70 1.73 -14.83
CA ALA A 20 16.81 0.85 -13.69
C ALA A 20 17.75 1.39 -12.60
N LEU A 21 17.36 1.18 -11.35
CA LEU A 21 18.17 1.51 -10.17
C LEU A 21 18.44 0.23 -9.37
N TYR A 22 19.69 -0.22 -9.36
CA TYR A 22 20.14 -1.40 -8.64
C TYR A 22 20.96 -0.98 -7.42
N SER A 23 20.33 -1.06 -6.25
CA SER A 23 20.96 -0.56 -5.04
C SER A 23 20.55 -1.30 -3.79
N ARG A 24 21.47 -1.54 -2.84
CA ARG A 24 21.05 -2.10 -1.55
C ARG A 24 20.06 -1.16 -0.83
N ARG A 25 20.18 0.16 -1.02
CA ARG A 25 19.32 1.16 -0.41
C ARG A 25 19.04 2.31 -1.39
N ASN A 26 17.79 2.44 -1.83
CA ASN A 26 17.33 3.55 -2.66
C ASN A 26 16.56 4.59 -1.83
N ARG A 27 16.85 5.87 -2.04
CA ARG A 27 16.11 7.00 -1.46
C ARG A 27 15.79 8.05 -2.52
N LEU A 28 14.52 8.32 -2.77
CA LEU A 28 14.07 9.43 -3.61
C LEU A 28 13.35 10.47 -2.73
N TRP A 29 13.73 11.74 -2.84
CA TRP A 29 13.24 12.82 -1.98
C TRP A 29 12.83 14.06 -2.78
N GLY A 30 11.61 14.55 -2.54
CA GLY A 30 11.13 15.88 -2.99
C GLY A 30 11.00 16.10 -4.51
N GLY A 31 11.32 15.12 -5.34
CA GLY A 31 11.30 15.23 -6.80
C GLY A 31 10.11 14.55 -7.50
N LYS A 32 10.12 14.57 -8.83
CA LYS A 32 9.21 13.84 -9.72
C LYS A 32 9.99 12.90 -10.66
N PRO A 33 10.83 11.99 -10.14
CA PRO A 33 11.58 11.07 -11.00
C PRO A 33 10.63 10.08 -11.66
N THR A 34 10.97 9.69 -12.89
CA THR A 34 10.36 8.57 -13.60
C THR A 34 11.34 7.41 -13.57
N VAL A 35 10.95 6.29 -12.95
CA VAL A 35 11.80 5.11 -12.82
C VAL A 35 11.06 3.89 -13.35
N VAL A 36 11.62 3.20 -14.34
CA VAL A 36 10.97 1.96 -14.83
C VAL A 36 11.10 0.88 -13.75
N ALA A 37 12.31 0.55 -13.32
CA ALA A 37 12.51 -0.46 -12.29
C ALA A 37 13.43 -0.01 -11.15
N LEU A 38 13.01 -0.22 -9.91
CA LEU A 38 13.79 0.12 -8.72
C LEU A 38 13.99 -1.13 -7.85
N TYR A 39 15.22 -1.65 -7.84
CA TYR A 39 15.62 -2.84 -7.12
C TYR A 39 16.42 -2.49 -5.88
N GLY A 40 16.02 -3.04 -4.74
CA GLY A 40 16.84 -2.93 -3.55
C GLY A 40 16.34 -3.60 -2.29
N ARG A 41 17.22 -3.78 -1.29
CA ARG A 41 16.77 -4.33 0.00
C ARG A 41 15.85 -3.36 0.74
N LYS A 42 16.08 -2.05 0.60
CA LYS A 42 15.30 -0.99 1.24
C LYS A 42 15.07 0.16 0.27
N ASN A 43 13.81 0.44 -0.05
CA ASN A 43 13.42 1.54 -0.94
C ASN A 43 12.57 2.55 -0.17
N ARG A 44 12.88 3.84 -0.30
CA ARG A 44 12.17 4.93 0.38
C ARG A 44 11.87 6.07 -0.60
N LEU A 45 10.60 6.41 -0.76
CA LEU A 45 10.15 7.59 -1.51
C LEU A 45 9.49 8.57 -0.54
N TRP A 46 9.88 9.85 -0.58
CA TRP A 46 9.45 10.86 0.39
C TRP A 46 9.09 12.19 -0.28
N GLY A 47 7.95 12.76 0.08
CA GLY A 47 7.58 14.15 -0.22
C GLY A 47 7.43 14.53 -1.70
N GLY A 48 7.56 13.57 -2.64
CA GLY A 48 7.53 13.81 -4.08
C GLY A 48 6.34 13.19 -4.80
N LYS A 49 6.35 13.31 -6.14
CA LYS A 49 5.40 12.64 -7.06
C LYS A 49 6.15 11.72 -8.04
N PRO A 50 6.92 10.72 -7.56
CA PRO A 50 7.63 9.82 -8.46
C PRO A 50 6.65 8.92 -9.20
N THR A 51 6.97 8.63 -10.46
CA THR A 51 6.31 7.56 -11.23
C THR A 51 7.25 6.37 -11.26
N VAL A 52 6.80 5.23 -10.74
CA VAL A 52 7.60 4.00 -10.70
C VAL A 52 6.81 2.86 -11.32
N VAL A 53 7.31 2.23 -12.38
CA VAL A 53 6.61 1.08 -12.96
C VAL A 53 6.70 -0.09 -12.00
N ALA A 54 7.91 -0.50 -11.62
CA ALA A 54 8.09 -1.63 -10.71
C ALA A 54 9.07 -1.32 -9.57
N LEU A 55 8.64 -1.60 -8.33
CA LEU A 55 9.45 -1.40 -7.14
C LEU A 55 9.64 -2.72 -6.39
N TYR A 56 10.87 -3.25 -6.42
CA TYR A 56 11.24 -4.52 -5.83
C TYR A 56 12.08 -4.32 -4.57
N GLY A 57 11.63 -4.88 -3.45
CA GLY A 57 12.49 -4.89 -2.27
C GLY A 57 11.97 -5.59 -1.03
N ARG A 58 12.87 -5.86 -0.08
CA ARG A 58 12.44 -6.46 1.21
C ARG A 58 11.59 -5.49 2.03
N LYS A 59 11.88 -4.19 1.96
CA LYS A 59 11.21 -3.13 2.72
C LYS A 59 10.99 -1.90 1.83
N ASN A 60 9.73 -1.59 1.54
CA ASN A 60 9.36 -0.44 0.72
C ASN A 60 8.56 0.56 1.57
N ARG A 61 8.91 1.85 1.47
CA ARG A 61 8.26 2.92 2.24
C ARG A 61 7.95 4.11 1.35
N LEU A 62 6.70 4.51 1.31
CA LEU A 62 6.22 5.73 0.64
C LEU A 62 5.65 6.67 1.71
N TRP A 63 6.06 7.94 1.72
CA TRP A 63 5.72 8.89 2.78
C TRP A 63 5.41 10.28 2.20
N GLY A 64 4.32 10.90 2.65
CA GLY A 64 4.06 12.34 2.46
C GLY A 64 3.82 12.82 1.03
N GLY A 65 3.85 11.92 0.04
CA GLY A 65 3.81 12.27 -1.39
C GLY A 65 2.58 11.73 -2.12
N LYS A 66 2.59 11.92 -3.44
CA LYS A 66 1.60 11.35 -4.38
C LYS A 66 2.31 10.47 -5.44
N PRO A 67 3.03 9.41 -5.03
CA PRO A 67 3.70 8.54 -5.98
C PRO A 67 2.67 7.72 -6.76
N THR A 68 2.94 7.52 -8.05
CA THR A 68 2.24 6.53 -8.88
C THR A 68 3.13 5.32 -9.01
N VAL A 69 2.64 4.16 -8.57
CA VAL A 69 3.37 2.89 -8.64
C VAL A 69 2.54 1.83 -9.33
N VAL A 70 3.00 1.27 -10.45
CA VAL A 70 2.24 0.18 -11.10
C VAL A 70 2.31 -1.06 -10.23
N ALA A 71 3.51 -1.56 -9.92
CA ALA A 71 3.67 -2.76 -9.12
C ALA A 71 4.67 -2.58 -7.97
N LEU A 72 4.26 -2.94 -6.75
CA LEU A 72 5.08 -2.85 -5.56
C LEU A 72 5.23 -4.23 -4.92
N TYR A 73 6.44 -4.79 -5.02
CA TYR A 73 6.77 -6.11 -4.51
C TYR A 73 7.65 -6.01 -3.27
N GLY A 74 7.20 -6.61 -2.17
CA GLY A 74 8.09 -6.71 -1.02
C GLY A 74 7.58 -7.45 0.21
N ARG A 75 8.50 -7.85 1.09
CA ARG A 75 8.10 -8.50 2.35
C ARG A 75 7.32 -7.55 3.26
N LYS A 76 7.65 -6.26 3.28
CA LYS A 76 7.02 -5.24 4.11
C LYS A 76 6.86 -3.94 3.32
N ASN A 77 5.61 -3.57 3.06
CA ASN A 77 5.27 -2.34 2.35
C ASN A 77 4.54 -1.38 3.30
N ARG A 78 4.93 -0.11 3.29
CA ARG A 78 4.34 0.93 4.15
C ARG A 78 4.06 2.19 3.36
N LEU A 79 2.81 2.62 3.35
CA LEU A 79 2.39 3.92 2.81
C LEU A 79 1.91 4.80 3.97
N TRP A 80 2.37 6.05 4.04
CA TRP A 80 2.08 6.96 5.14
C TRP A 80 1.85 8.39 4.64
N GLY A 81 0.88 9.11 5.20
CA GLY A 81 0.83 10.57 5.10
C GLY A 81 0.54 11.15 3.71
N GLY A 82 0.05 10.38 2.74
CA GLY A 82 -0.04 10.82 1.34
C GLY A 82 -1.22 10.24 0.54
N LYS A 83 -1.20 10.50 -0.77
CA LYS A 83 -2.21 10.01 -1.74
C LYS A 83 -1.54 9.17 -2.85
N PRO A 84 -0.89 8.04 -2.52
CA PRO A 84 -0.26 7.21 -3.54
C PRO A 84 -1.33 6.48 -4.37
N THR A 85 -1.08 6.36 -5.67
CA THR A 85 -1.84 5.48 -6.55
C THR A 85 -1.01 4.23 -6.78
N VAL A 86 -1.53 3.06 -6.42
CA VAL A 86 -0.84 1.77 -6.59
C VAL A 86 -1.74 0.80 -7.34
N VAL A 87 -1.31 0.30 -8.50
CA VAL A 87 -2.12 -0.70 -9.22
C VAL A 87 -2.08 -2.02 -8.45
N ALA A 88 -0.89 -2.57 -8.21
CA ALA A 88 -0.75 -3.84 -7.51
C ALA A 88 0.28 -3.79 -6.38
N LEU A 89 -0.12 -4.26 -5.20
CA LEU A 89 0.71 -4.27 -4.00
C LEU A 89 0.82 -5.67 -3.41
N TYR A 90 1.99 -6.29 -3.59
CA TYR A 90 2.26 -7.66 -3.19
C TYR A 90 3.22 -7.71 -1.99
N GLY A 91 2.86 -8.52 -0.98
CA GLY A 91 3.78 -8.73 0.12
C GLY A 91 3.35 -9.65 1.24
N ARG A 92 4.20 -9.77 2.27
CA ARG A 92 3.81 -10.50 3.50
C ARG A 92 3.04 -9.62 4.47
N ARG A 93 3.33 -8.32 4.49
CA ARG A 93 2.72 -7.35 5.40
C ARG A 93 2.60 -5.99 4.73
N ASN A 94 1.39 -5.52 4.50
CA ASN A 94 1.17 -4.17 4.00
C ASN A 94 0.50 -3.30 5.06
N ARG A 95 0.91 -2.03 5.08
CA ARG A 95 0.44 -1.06 6.07
C ARG A 95 0.17 0.26 5.39
N LEU A 96 -1.07 0.73 5.47
CA LEU A 96 -1.49 2.05 5.02
C LEU A 96 -1.88 2.88 6.23
N TRP A 97 -1.30 4.07 6.38
CA TRP A 97 -1.44 4.92 7.56
C TRP A 97 -1.73 6.35 7.15
N ARG A 98 -2.69 7.01 7.81
CA ARG A 98 -2.93 8.46 7.73
C ARG A 98 -2.82 8.99 6.29
N GLY A 99 -3.75 8.61 5.41
CA GLY A 99 -3.70 8.99 4.00
C GLY A 99 -4.92 8.53 3.20
N THR A 100 -4.90 8.82 1.90
CA THR A 100 -5.95 8.48 0.92
C THR A 100 -5.33 7.71 -0.25
N PRO A 101 -4.70 6.55 -0.02
CA PRO A 101 -4.15 5.76 -1.12
C PRO A 101 -5.29 5.15 -1.95
N LEU A 102 -5.10 5.14 -3.27
CA LEU A 102 -5.89 4.33 -4.18
C LEU A 102 -5.09 3.07 -4.51
N VAL A 103 -5.68 1.90 -4.25
CA VAL A 103 -5.06 0.61 -4.53
C VAL A 103 -6.01 -0.26 -5.33
N VAL A 104 -5.61 -0.72 -6.52
CA VAL A 104 -6.48 -1.61 -7.30
C VAL A 104 -6.47 -3.01 -6.67
N ALA A 105 -5.30 -3.63 -6.57
CA ALA A 105 -5.15 -4.97 -5.99
C ALA A 105 -4.13 -4.99 -4.85
N LEU A 106 -4.53 -5.57 -3.72
CA LEU A 106 -3.66 -5.74 -2.56
C LEU A 106 -3.65 -7.21 -2.14
N CYS A 107 -2.51 -7.86 -2.32
CA CYS A 107 -2.34 -9.29 -2.04
C CYS A 107 -1.29 -9.51 -0.95
N SER A 108 -1.73 -10.05 0.19
CA SER A 108 -0.81 -10.26 1.32
C SER A 108 -1.21 -11.33 2.33
N ARG A 109 -0.34 -11.59 3.32
CA ARG A 109 -0.72 -12.38 4.50
C ARG A 109 -1.40 -11.55 5.60
N LYS A 110 -1.08 -10.27 5.70
CA LYS A 110 -1.51 -9.39 6.79
C LYS A 110 -1.58 -7.94 6.32
N ASP A 111 -2.78 -7.39 6.34
CA ASP A 111 -3.02 -5.99 5.99
C ASP A 111 -3.56 -5.17 7.14
N ARG A 112 -3.13 -3.91 7.16
CA ARG A 112 -3.42 -2.95 8.21
C ARG A 112 -3.67 -1.58 7.59
N LEU A 113 -4.90 -1.09 7.71
CA LEU A 113 -5.29 0.28 7.31
C LEU A 113 -5.60 1.08 8.58
N TRP A 114 -4.90 2.18 8.81
CA TRP A 114 -4.91 2.93 10.07
C TRP A 114 -5.19 4.40 9.82
N ARG A 115 -6.25 4.95 10.45
CA ARG A 115 -6.59 6.38 10.52
C ARG A 115 -6.53 7.09 9.15
N GLY A 116 -7.01 6.44 8.09
CA GLY A 116 -7.01 6.95 6.73
C GLY A 116 -8.32 6.68 6.01
N LYS A 117 -8.39 7.12 4.75
CA LYS A 117 -9.51 6.86 3.84
C LYS A 117 -9.00 6.17 2.56
N PRO A 118 -8.40 4.97 2.67
CA PRO A 118 -7.92 4.25 1.49
C PRO A 118 -9.11 3.74 0.66
N THR A 119 -8.97 3.78 -0.65
CA THR A 119 -9.88 3.12 -1.59
C THR A 119 -9.16 1.89 -2.12
N VAL A 120 -9.75 0.70 -1.94
CA VAL A 120 -9.17 -0.56 -2.39
C VAL A 120 -10.20 -1.32 -3.23
N ALA A 121 -9.91 -1.63 -4.49
CA ALA A 121 -10.86 -2.42 -5.29
C ALA A 121 -10.88 -3.87 -4.80
N ALA A 122 -9.74 -4.54 -4.74
CA ALA A 122 -9.66 -5.91 -4.23
C ALA A 122 -8.56 -6.08 -3.18
N LEU A 123 -8.94 -6.61 -2.02
CA LEU A 123 -8.03 -6.88 -0.91
C LEU A 123 -8.06 -8.37 -0.57
N TYR A 124 -6.98 -9.07 -0.93
CA TYR A 124 -6.77 -10.48 -0.65
C TYR A 124 -5.75 -10.66 0.48
N SER A 125 -6.23 -10.95 1.68
CA SER A 125 -5.30 -11.30 2.77
C SER A 125 -5.87 -12.18 3.84
N ARG A 126 -5.02 -13.08 4.36
CA ARG A 126 -5.42 -13.97 5.46
C ARG A 126 -5.92 -13.22 6.69
N ARG A 127 -5.39 -12.02 6.97
CA ARG A 127 -5.77 -11.22 8.15
C ARG A 127 -5.82 -9.74 7.82
N ASN A 128 -7.00 -9.14 7.92
CA ASN A 128 -7.19 -7.71 7.67
C ASN A 128 -7.56 -6.98 8.95
N ARG A 129 -6.98 -5.80 9.15
CA ARG A 129 -7.27 -4.91 10.27
C ARG A 129 -7.48 -3.50 9.77
N LEU A 130 -8.71 -2.99 9.92
CA LEU A 130 -9.06 -1.60 9.61
C LEU A 130 -9.27 -0.88 10.93
N TRP A 131 -8.57 0.23 11.16
CA TRP A 131 -8.64 0.95 12.43
C TRP A 131 -8.79 2.46 12.26
N GLY A 132 -9.76 3.07 12.95
CA GLY A 132 -9.78 4.52 13.16
C GLY A 132 -10.07 5.37 11.92
N GLY A 133 -10.54 4.77 10.82
CA GLY A 133 -10.63 5.42 9.50
C GLY A 133 -11.93 5.15 8.74
N LYS A 134 -12.00 5.64 7.50
CA LYS A 134 -13.13 5.42 6.58
C LYS A 134 -12.64 4.75 5.28
N PRO A 135 -12.10 3.52 5.33
CA PRO A 135 -11.68 2.82 4.13
C PRO A 135 -12.91 2.41 3.29
N THR A 136 -12.79 2.53 1.98
CA THR A 136 -13.74 1.95 1.02
C THR A 136 -13.08 0.74 0.39
N VAL A 137 -13.71 -0.43 0.48
CA VAL A 137 -13.21 -1.66 -0.12
C VAL A 137 -14.31 -2.31 -0.96
N VAL A 138 -14.07 -2.55 -2.24
CA VAL A 138 -15.09 -3.21 -3.08
C VAL A 138 -15.18 -4.68 -2.69
N ALA A 139 -14.07 -5.43 -2.80
CA ALA A 139 -14.04 -6.84 -2.42
C ALA A 139 -12.95 -7.11 -1.36
N LEU A 140 -13.36 -7.64 -0.21
CA LEU A 140 -12.47 -7.96 0.91
C LEU A 140 -12.47 -9.46 1.20
N TYR A 141 -11.39 -10.13 0.82
CA TYR A 141 -11.19 -11.56 1.03
C TYR A 141 -10.22 -11.83 2.18
N GLY A 142 -10.59 -12.76 3.07
CA GLY A 142 -9.68 -13.19 4.11
C GLY A 142 -10.17 -14.31 5.02
N ARG A 143 -9.31 -14.74 5.94
CA ARG A 143 -9.74 -15.69 7.00
C ARG A 143 -10.24 -14.98 8.25
N LYS A 144 -9.68 -13.80 8.56
CA LYS A 144 -10.01 -13.02 9.75
C LYS A 144 -9.99 -11.54 9.43
N ASN A 145 -11.13 -10.87 9.55
CA ASN A 145 -11.23 -9.42 9.40
C ASN A 145 -11.57 -8.77 10.74
N ARG A 146 -10.93 -7.65 11.04
CA ARG A 146 -11.19 -6.84 12.24
C ARG A 146 -11.38 -5.40 11.83
N LEU A 147 -12.55 -4.84 12.12
CA LEU A 147 -12.89 -3.44 11.90
C LEU A 147 -13.05 -2.80 13.27
N TRP A 148 -12.26 -1.77 13.58
CA TRP A 148 -12.31 -1.11 14.88
C TRP A 148 -12.32 0.42 14.73
N GLY A 149 -13.16 1.13 15.49
CA GLY A 149 -13.02 2.58 15.70
C GLY A 149 -13.30 3.48 14.50
N GLY A 150 -14.09 3.07 13.49
CA GLY A 150 -14.25 3.83 12.23
C GLY A 150 -15.55 3.61 11.48
N LYS A 151 -15.62 4.10 10.24
CA LYS A 151 -16.77 3.93 9.32
C LYS A 151 -16.32 3.30 7.99
N PRO A 152 -15.88 2.03 7.99
CA PRO A 152 -15.48 1.37 6.75
C PRO A 152 -16.71 1.03 5.90
N THR A 153 -16.59 1.23 4.59
CA THR A 153 -17.57 0.76 3.60
C THR A 153 -16.97 -0.44 2.87
N VAL A 154 -17.66 -1.58 2.90
CA VAL A 154 -17.26 -2.79 2.18
C VAL A 154 -18.42 -3.25 1.31
N VAL A 155 -18.21 -3.41 -0.01
CA VAL A 155 -19.30 -3.89 -0.88
C VAL A 155 -19.49 -5.39 -0.65
N ALA A 156 -18.44 -6.20 -0.83
CA ALA A 156 -18.48 -7.64 -0.61
C ALA A 156 -17.39 -8.10 0.36
N LEU A 157 -17.80 -8.80 1.42
CA LEU A 157 -16.92 -9.28 2.49
C LEU A 157 -16.93 -10.80 2.56
N TYR A 158 -15.84 -11.43 2.14
CA TYR A 158 -15.68 -12.89 2.16
C TYR A 158 -14.70 -13.30 3.25
N SER A 159 -15.21 -13.82 4.38
CA SER A 159 -14.34 -14.25 5.47
C SER A 159 -14.92 -15.27 6.43
N ARG A 160 -14.06 -16.14 6.97
CA ARG A 160 -14.49 -17.10 8.00
C ARG A 160 -14.85 -16.45 9.34
N ARG A 161 -14.23 -15.31 9.68
CA ARG A 161 -14.41 -14.66 10.98
C ARG A 161 -14.31 -13.13 10.85
N ASN A 162 -15.38 -12.43 11.16
CA ASN A 162 -15.41 -10.97 11.23
C ASN A 162 -15.53 -10.52 12.69
N ARG A 163 -14.87 -9.41 13.05
CA ARG A 163 -15.02 -8.73 14.34
C ARG A 163 -15.20 -7.24 14.11
N LEU A 164 -16.30 -6.68 14.61
CA LEU A 164 -16.70 -5.29 14.41
C LEU A 164 -16.83 -4.60 15.77
N TRP A 165 -16.02 -3.57 16.02
CA TRP A 165 -15.98 -2.92 17.34
C TRP A 165 -15.94 -1.39 17.22
N GLY A 166 -16.67 -0.69 18.08
CA GLY A 166 -16.53 0.77 18.29
C GLY A 166 -16.64 1.64 17.03
N GLY A 167 -17.44 1.25 16.04
CA GLY A 167 -17.60 1.97 14.78
C GLY A 167 -18.92 1.62 14.07
N LYS A 168 -19.21 2.29 12.95
CA LYS A 168 -20.40 2.05 12.11
C LYS A 168 -19.95 1.53 10.73
N PRO A 169 -19.64 0.22 10.60
CA PRO A 169 -19.28 -0.37 9.32
C PRO A 169 -20.53 -0.52 8.45
N THR A 170 -20.39 -0.25 7.14
CA THR A 170 -21.40 -0.59 6.14
C THR A 170 -20.87 -1.75 5.32
N VAL A 171 -21.59 -2.87 5.29
CA VAL A 171 -21.26 -4.04 4.49
C VAL A 171 -22.48 -4.42 3.66
N ALA A 172 -22.39 -4.35 2.33
CA ALA A 172 -23.55 -4.65 1.47
C ALA A 172 -23.79 -6.16 1.36
N ALA A 173 -22.74 -6.96 1.18
CA ALA A 173 -22.80 -8.42 1.14
C ALA A 173 -21.77 -9.05 2.08
N LEU A 174 -22.23 -9.91 2.99
CA LEU A 174 -21.41 -10.54 4.01
C LEU A 174 -21.45 -12.07 3.89
N TYR A 175 -20.34 -12.66 3.43
CA TYR A 175 -20.17 -14.10 3.32
C TYR A 175 -19.20 -14.60 4.38
N GLY A 176 -19.73 -15.26 5.41
CA GLY A 176 -18.87 -15.75 6.48
C GLY A 176 -19.52 -16.67 7.50
N ARG A 177 -18.70 -17.49 8.14
CA ARG A 177 -19.16 -18.50 9.10
C ARG A 177 -19.41 -17.94 10.50
N ARG A 178 -18.72 -16.87 10.92
CA ARG A 178 -18.86 -16.27 12.25
C ARG A 178 -18.64 -14.75 12.21
N ASN A 179 -19.61 -14.00 12.71
CA ASN A 179 -19.57 -12.54 12.81
C ASN A 179 -19.77 -12.15 14.28
N TYR A 180 -18.94 -11.24 14.77
CA TYR A 180 -18.91 -10.74 16.15
C TYR A 180 -18.62 -9.23 16.16
#